data_AF-A0AAU6WV36-F1
#
_entry.id   AF-A0AAU6WV36-F1
#
_cell.length_a   1.000
_cell.length_b   1.000
_cell.length_c   1.000
_cell.angle_alpha   90.00
_cell.angle_beta   90.00
_cell.angle_gamma   90.00
#
_symmetry.space_group_name_H-M   'P 1'
#
loop_
_entity.id
_entity.type
_entity.pdbx_description
1 polymer ?
#
loop_
_entity_poly.entity_id
_entity_poly.type
_entity_poly.pdbx_seq_one_letter_code
_entity_poly.pdbx_strand_id
1 'polypeptide(L)'
;MKEYEKRGINVWGLTVQNEPMATQTWESCIYTAQEEGEFLKSNLGPTLWKNGFKDKKVMIWDHNRDLIYQRATTTLSDPETSKYASGIGYHWYETWNNKTPLFDNLEETQRAFPDKFLAFTEGCKEQFDLSKIYDVKLGELYGRNMLNDFNKGTALWTDWNVLLDETGGPNHVGNFCFAPIIANTKTGEIHYTYEYYYIGHVSRFIKPNAVRIGSSSNRVALTATTFMNQNGQLVTVIMNDSDNDIDTNLWIEGMAAKLKAPAHSIQTVIL
;
A
#
# COMPACT_ATOMS: atom_id res chain seq x y z
N MET A 1 -13.42 -3.18 -18.38
CA MET A 1 -12.99 -1.83 -18.85
C MET A 1 -14.08 -1.13 -19.65
N LYS A 2 -14.40 -1.55 -20.90
CA LYS A 2 -15.42 -0.88 -21.74
C LYS A 2 -16.75 -0.59 -21.02
N GLU A 3 -17.24 -1.52 -20.20
CA GLU A 3 -18.49 -1.31 -19.43
C GLU A 3 -18.37 -0.23 -18.34
N TYR A 4 -17.21 -0.13 -17.67
CA TYR A 4 -16.94 0.93 -16.71
C TYR A 4 -16.86 2.30 -17.42
N GLU A 5 -16.21 2.35 -18.58
CA GLU A 5 -16.08 3.58 -19.36
C GLU A 5 -17.42 4.09 -19.90
N LYS A 6 -18.33 3.18 -20.31
CA LYS A 6 -19.72 3.54 -20.66
C LYS A 6 -20.46 4.24 -19.52
N ARG A 7 -20.06 3.97 -18.27
CA ARG A 7 -20.63 4.59 -17.06
C ARG A 7 -19.83 5.81 -16.59
N GLY A 8 -18.87 6.28 -17.38
CA GLY A 8 -18.02 7.42 -17.03
C GLY A 8 -16.91 7.10 -16.03
N ILE A 9 -16.63 5.82 -15.75
CA ILE A 9 -15.59 5.39 -14.82
C ILE A 9 -14.35 4.98 -15.62
N ASN A 10 -13.30 5.80 -15.56
CA ASN A 10 -12.02 5.49 -16.19
C ASN A 10 -11.20 4.55 -15.30
N VAL A 11 -10.89 3.36 -15.81
CA VAL A 11 -9.98 2.42 -15.14
C VAL A 11 -8.54 2.89 -15.40
N TRP A 12 -7.75 3.08 -14.34
CA TRP A 12 -6.33 3.46 -14.45
C TRP A 12 -5.44 2.24 -14.72
N GLY A 13 -5.71 1.13 -14.05
CA GLY A 13 -4.91 -0.08 -14.14
C GLY A 13 -5.67 -1.30 -13.61
N LEU A 14 -4.98 -2.44 -13.63
CA LEU A 14 -5.46 -3.73 -13.16
C LEU A 14 -4.28 -4.58 -12.68
N THR A 15 -4.58 -5.55 -11.83
CA THR A 15 -3.69 -6.67 -11.52
C THR A 15 -4.10 -7.87 -12.37
N VAL A 16 -3.18 -8.82 -12.60
CA VAL A 16 -3.51 -10.02 -13.39
C VAL A 16 -4.49 -10.92 -12.63
N GLN A 17 -4.23 -11.13 -11.34
CA GLN A 17 -5.01 -11.97 -10.46
C GLN A 17 -4.72 -11.55 -9.02
N ASN A 18 -5.76 -11.41 -8.19
CA ASN A 18 -5.61 -11.23 -6.75
C ASN A 18 -5.03 -12.49 -6.11
N GLU A 19 -3.99 -12.36 -5.31
CA GLU A 19 -3.39 -13.44 -4.52
C GLU A 19 -3.20 -14.77 -5.29
N PRO A 20 -2.45 -14.77 -6.41
CA PRO A 20 -2.34 -15.91 -7.33
C PRO A 20 -1.65 -17.14 -6.71
N MET A 21 -1.18 -17.05 -5.47
CA MET A 21 -0.59 -18.17 -4.73
C MET A 21 -1.45 -18.64 -3.55
N ALA A 22 -2.61 -18.03 -3.32
CA ALA A 22 -3.49 -18.39 -2.22
C ALA A 22 -4.67 -19.24 -2.68
N THR A 23 -4.87 -20.38 -2.00
CA THR A 23 -6.12 -21.14 -2.07
C THR A 23 -7.00 -20.67 -0.92
N GLN A 24 -8.07 -19.96 -1.26
CA GLN A 24 -8.98 -19.38 -0.27
C GLN A 24 -10.31 -20.15 -0.22
N THR A 25 -11.05 -20.02 0.88
CA THR A 25 -12.44 -20.51 0.96
C THR A 25 -13.42 -19.63 0.19
N TRP A 26 -12.95 -18.47 -0.28
CA TRP A 26 -13.62 -17.52 -1.17
C TRP A 26 -12.95 -17.48 -2.55
N GLU A 27 -13.36 -16.53 -3.38
CA GLU A 27 -12.93 -16.36 -4.76
C GLU A 27 -11.39 -16.30 -4.86
N SER A 28 -10.79 -17.34 -5.42
CA SER A 28 -9.34 -17.46 -5.64
C SER A 28 -9.06 -18.22 -6.92
N CYS A 29 -7.91 -17.93 -7.55
CA CYS A 29 -7.44 -18.62 -8.74
C CYS A 29 -5.91 -18.66 -8.72
N ILE A 30 -5.34 -19.87 -8.72
CA ILE A 30 -3.90 -20.06 -8.65
C ILE A 30 -3.25 -19.81 -10.01
N TYR A 31 -2.19 -19.02 -10.01
CA TYR A 31 -1.24 -18.89 -11.10
C TYR A 31 0.18 -19.04 -10.56
N THR A 32 0.92 -19.99 -11.11
CA THR A 32 2.39 -19.96 -11.01
C THR A 32 2.95 -18.70 -11.69
N ALA A 33 4.17 -18.33 -11.36
CA ALA A 33 4.82 -17.16 -11.98
C ALA A 33 4.94 -17.29 -13.50
N GLN A 34 5.14 -18.53 -13.99
CA GLN A 34 5.20 -18.87 -15.41
C GLN A 34 3.83 -18.76 -16.08
N GLU A 35 2.76 -19.27 -15.46
CA GLU A 35 1.40 -19.15 -15.99
C GLU A 35 0.93 -17.69 -16.02
N GLU A 36 1.24 -16.90 -14.98
CA GLU A 36 0.93 -15.47 -14.96
C GLU A 36 1.62 -14.74 -16.12
N GLY A 37 2.91 -15.04 -16.33
CA GLY A 37 3.67 -14.48 -17.45
C GLY A 37 3.15 -14.91 -18.82
N GLU A 38 2.85 -16.20 -18.99
CA GLU A 38 2.29 -16.74 -20.23
C GLU A 38 0.92 -16.14 -20.56
N PHE A 39 0.04 -16.03 -19.56
CA PHE A 39 -1.25 -15.38 -19.71
C PHE A 39 -1.10 -13.91 -20.09
N LEU A 40 -0.16 -13.20 -19.45
CA LEU A 40 0.09 -11.80 -19.73
C LEU A 40 0.59 -11.58 -21.17
N LYS A 41 1.62 -12.31 -21.61
CA LYS A 41 2.22 -12.10 -22.94
C LYS A 41 1.37 -12.63 -24.09
N SER A 42 0.67 -13.75 -23.91
CA SER A 42 -0.06 -14.43 -24.99
C SER A 42 -1.53 -14.03 -25.06
N ASN A 43 -2.11 -13.48 -23.99
CA ASN A 43 -3.54 -13.16 -23.92
C ASN A 43 -3.80 -11.72 -23.47
N LEU A 44 -3.60 -11.41 -22.18
CA LEU A 44 -4.07 -10.16 -21.58
C LEU A 44 -3.45 -8.92 -22.24
N GLY A 45 -2.12 -8.88 -22.33
CA GLY A 45 -1.36 -7.77 -22.90
C GLY A 45 -1.76 -7.44 -24.35
N PRO A 46 -1.67 -8.39 -25.30
CA PRO A 46 -2.11 -8.18 -26.67
C PRO A 46 -3.58 -7.78 -26.79
N THR A 47 -4.44 -8.35 -25.95
CA THR A 47 -5.88 -8.05 -25.96
C THR A 47 -6.15 -6.61 -25.54
N LEU A 48 -5.49 -6.13 -24.48
CA LEU A 48 -5.59 -4.73 -24.05
C LEU A 48 -5.14 -3.79 -25.18
N TRP A 49 -3.96 -4.03 -25.75
CA TRP A 49 -3.41 -3.16 -26.79
C TRP A 49 -4.28 -3.13 -28.05
N LYS A 50 -4.75 -4.30 -28.53
CA LYS A 50 -5.65 -4.41 -29.69
C LYS A 50 -6.98 -3.67 -29.47
N ASN A 51 -7.43 -3.56 -28.23
CA ASN A 51 -8.70 -2.91 -27.87
C ASN A 51 -8.53 -1.44 -27.45
N GLY A 52 -7.36 -0.83 -27.68
CA GLY A 52 -7.12 0.59 -27.37
C GLY A 52 -6.76 0.89 -25.91
N PHE A 53 -6.47 -0.13 -25.11
CA PHE A 53 -6.14 -0.02 -23.68
C PHE A 53 -4.63 -0.11 -23.40
N LYS A 54 -3.80 0.39 -24.32
CA LYS A 54 -2.34 0.35 -24.18
C LYS A 54 -1.83 1.27 -23.06
N ASP A 55 -2.60 2.28 -22.68
CA ASP A 55 -2.31 3.23 -21.61
C ASP A 55 -2.51 2.66 -20.19
N LYS A 56 -3.30 1.58 -20.07
CA LYS A 56 -3.66 0.98 -18.78
C LYS A 56 -2.47 0.31 -18.11
N LYS A 57 -2.33 0.52 -16.81
CA LYS A 57 -1.24 -0.08 -16.02
C LYS A 57 -1.58 -1.51 -15.65
N VAL A 58 -0.74 -2.46 -16.05
CA VAL A 58 -0.88 -3.87 -15.63
C VAL A 58 0.14 -4.17 -14.55
N MET A 59 -0.33 -4.72 -13.44
CA MET A 59 0.48 -5.14 -12.30
C MET A 59 0.47 -6.66 -12.21
N ILE A 60 1.64 -7.25 -12.01
CA ILE A 60 1.78 -8.67 -11.67
C ILE A 60 1.84 -8.85 -10.15
N TRP A 61 1.87 -10.11 -9.72
CA TRP A 61 2.03 -10.56 -8.33
C TRP A 61 0.79 -10.39 -7.45
N ASP A 62 0.45 -9.16 -7.06
CA ASP A 62 -0.74 -8.84 -6.25
C ASP A 62 -0.89 -9.76 -5.02
N HIS A 63 0.22 -9.94 -4.30
CA HIS A 63 0.31 -10.79 -3.13
C HIS A 63 1.42 -10.34 -2.17
N ASN A 64 1.69 -11.08 -1.11
CA ASN A 64 2.54 -10.61 -0.01
C ASN A 64 4.00 -10.27 -0.39
N ARG A 65 4.66 -9.46 0.44
CA ARG A 65 6.06 -9.01 0.20
C ARG A 65 7.09 -10.14 0.24
N ASP A 66 6.76 -11.28 0.81
CA ASP A 66 7.69 -12.39 1.09
C ASP A 66 8.30 -13.00 -0.18
N LEU A 67 7.51 -13.18 -1.24
CA LEU A 67 7.95 -13.77 -2.51
C LEU A 67 8.04 -12.80 -3.68
N ILE A 68 7.81 -11.50 -3.44
CA ILE A 68 7.74 -10.48 -4.50
C ILE A 68 8.97 -10.47 -5.43
N TYR A 69 10.18 -10.59 -4.87
CA TYR A 69 11.41 -10.61 -5.66
C TYR A 69 11.51 -11.84 -6.56
N GLN A 70 11.21 -13.02 -6.01
CA GLN A 70 11.22 -14.28 -6.75
C GLN A 70 10.15 -14.28 -7.84
N ARG A 71 8.96 -13.75 -7.54
CA ARG A 71 7.86 -13.63 -8.49
C ARG A 71 8.25 -12.73 -9.65
N ALA A 72 8.69 -11.51 -9.34
CA ALA A 72 9.10 -10.53 -10.33
C ALA A 72 10.23 -11.07 -11.23
N THR A 73 11.25 -11.70 -10.64
CA THR A 73 12.36 -12.30 -11.39
C THR A 73 11.88 -13.37 -12.36
N THR A 74 10.95 -14.22 -11.93
CA THR A 74 10.45 -15.31 -12.78
C THR A 74 9.58 -14.76 -13.91
N THR A 75 8.61 -13.89 -13.61
CA THR A 75 7.63 -13.40 -14.58
C THR A 75 8.22 -12.36 -15.55
N LEU A 76 9.09 -11.46 -15.08
CA LEU A 76 9.60 -10.32 -15.86
C LEU A 76 10.92 -10.59 -16.58
N SER A 77 11.55 -11.75 -16.35
CA SER A 77 12.77 -12.15 -17.09
C SER A 77 12.50 -12.38 -18.59
N ASP A 78 11.26 -12.67 -18.97
CA ASP A 78 10.81 -12.71 -20.37
C ASP A 78 10.49 -11.28 -20.86
N PRO A 79 11.25 -10.72 -21.82
CA PRO A 79 10.99 -9.37 -22.35
C PRO A 79 9.60 -9.22 -22.98
N GLU A 80 9.04 -10.30 -23.55
CA GLU A 80 7.71 -10.26 -24.17
C GLU A 80 6.60 -10.17 -23.12
N THR A 81 6.83 -10.69 -21.92
CA THR A 81 5.97 -10.48 -20.76
C THR A 81 6.19 -9.08 -20.17
N SER A 82 7.47 -8.72 -19.95
CA SER A 82 7.86 -7.50 -19.25
C SER A 82 7.34 -6.21 -19.91
N LYS A 83 7.22 -6.18 -21.25
CA LYS A 83 6.69 -5.01 -21.97
C LYS A 83 5.21 -4.71 -21.67
N TYR A 84 4.45 -5.70 -21.20
CA TYR A 84 3.05 -5.51 -20.82
C TYR A 84 2.88 -5.17 -19.35
N ALA A 85 3.83 -5.57 -18.49
CA ALA A 85 3.82 -5.23 -17.07
C ALA A 85 4.35 -3.81 -16.83
N SER A 86 3.54 -2.98 -16.19
CA SER A 86 3.91 -1.62 -15.77
C SER A 86 4.43 -1.56 -14.33
N GLY A 87 4.02 -2.50 -13.48
CA GLY A 87 4.37 -2.53 -12.07
C GLY A 87 4.17 -3.90 -11.43
N ILE A 88 4.43 -3.95 -10.13
CA ILE A 88 4.31 -5.15 -9.30
C ILE A 88 3.45 -4.78 -8.10
N GLY A 89 2.26 -5.39 -8.02
CA GLY A 89 1.31 -5.22 -6.91
C GLY A 89 1.73 -6.09 -5.71
N TYR A 90 1.50 -5.63 -4.49
CA TYR A 90 1.79 -6.42 -3.30
C TYR A 90 0.95 -6.07 -2.08
N HIS A 91 0.85 -7.03 -1.14
CA HIS A 91 0.08 -6.96 0.11
C HIS A 91 1.01 -7.08 1.35
N TRP A 92 0.48 -6.93 2.56
CA TRP A 92 1.25 -6.96 3.82
C TRP A 92 0.97 -8.13 4.78
N TYR A 93 0.23 -9.15 4.34
CA TYR A 93 -0.27 -10.18 5.25
C TYR A 93 0.80 -11.19 5.66
N GLU A 94 2.04 -11.12 5.13
CA GLU A 94 3.11 -12.10 5.41
C GLU A 94 3.45 -12.27 6.90
N THR A 95 2.99 -11.38 7.77
CA THR A 95 3.24 -11.50 9.21
C THR A 95 2.50 -12.65 9.90
N TRP A 96 1.57 -13.34 9.21
CA TRP A 96 0.95 -14.56 9.73
C TRP A 96 1.99 -15.68 9.93
N ASN A 97 3.04 -15.72 9.10
CA ASN A 97 4.16 -16.67 9.21
C ASN A 97 5.48 -15.99 9.61
N ASN A 98 5.63 -14.70 9.39
CA ASN A 98 6.82 -13.91 9.73
C ASN A 98 6.59 -13.05 10.97
N LYS A 99 7.50 -13.08 11.95
CA LYS A 99 7.37 -12.23 13.15
C LYS A 99 7.50 -10.73 12.85
N THR A 100 8.00 -10.36 11.66
CA THR A 100 8.27 -8.99 11.24
C THR A 100 7.98 -8.83 9.74
N PRO A 101 7.49 -7.66 9.28
CA PRO A 101 7.29 -7.40 7.86
C PRO A 101 8.60 -7.43 7.06
N LEU A 102 8.52 -7.81 5.78
CA LEU A 102 9.67 -8.01 4.90
C LEU A 102 9.90 -6.83 3.94
N PHE A 103 10.03 -5.62 4.50
CA PHE A 103 10.17 -4.39 3.71
C PHE A 103 11.39 -4.38 2.77
N ASP A 104 12.48 -5.05 3.14
CA ASP A 104 13.71 -5.08 2.34
C ASP A 104 13.53 -5.83 0.99
N ASN A 105 12.56 -6.73 0.90
CA ASN A 105 12.23 -7.39 -0.37
C ASN A 105 11.72 -6.41 -1.42
N LEU A 106 11.08 -5.31 -1.00
CA LEU A 106 10.65 -4.25 -1.90
C LEU A 106 11.86 -3.52 -2.49
N GLU A 107 12.86 -3.20 -1.65
CA GLU A 107 14.07 -2.51 -2.11
C GLU A 107 14.87 -3.37 -3.10
N GLU A 108 15.06 -4.66 -2.82
CA GLU A 108 15.74 -5.56 -3.77
C GLU A 108 14.96 -5.72 -5.07
N THR A 109 13.63 -5.77 -5.01
CA THR A 109 12.78 -5.84 -6.20
C THR A 109 12.87 -4.56 -7.03
N GLN A 110 12.83 -3.39 -6.39
CA GLN A 110 12.98 -2.10 -7.07
C GLN A 110 14.35 -1.95 -7.73
N ARG A 111 15.42 -2.46 -7.10
CA ARG A 111 16.78 -2.47 -7.68
C ARG A 111 16.87 -3.37 -8.91
N ALA A 112 16.21 -4.53 -8.89
CA ALA A 112 16.20 -5.46 -10.02
C ALA A 112 15.32 -5.00 -11.18
N PHE A 113 14.22 -4.31 -10.90
CA PHE A 113 13.22 -3.85 -11.88
C PHE A 113 12.95 -2.34 -11.78
N PRO A 114 13.95 -1.48 -12.02
CA PRO A 114 13.83 -0.04 -11.78
C PRO A 114 12.85 0.66 -12.73
N ASP A 115 12.49 0.04 -13.86
CA ASP A 115 11.49 0.53 -14.81
C ASP A 115 10.05 0.15 -14.42
N LYS A 116 9.86 -0.67 -13.38
CA LYS A 116 8.56 -1.08 -12.85
C LYS A 116 8.28 -0.36 -11.55
N PHE A 117 7.06 0.14 -11.39
CA PHE A 117 6.66 0.71 -10.10
C PHE A 117 6.22 -0.41 -9.14
N LEU A 118 6.50 -0.23 -7.85
CA LEU A 118 5.90 -1.04 -6.79
C LEU A 118 4.59 -0.40 -6.33
N ALA A 119 3.57 -1.21 -6.14
CA ALA A 119 2.25 -0.78 -5.71
C ALA A 119 1.77 -1.63 -4.55
N PHE A 120 1.57 -1.01 -3.38
CA PHE A 120 0.79 -1.65 -2.33
C PHE A 120 -0.69 -1.58 -2.75
N THR A 121 -1.25 -2.74 -3.06
CA THR A 121 -2.58 -2.88 -3.65
C THR A 121 -3.64 -3.25 -2.63
N GLU A 122 -3.25 -3.84 -1.49
CA GLU A 122 -4.17 -4.23 -0.44
C GLU A 122 -3.47 -4.43 0.90
N GLY A 123 -4.14 -3.99 1.97
CA GLY A 123 -3.97 -4.58 3.30
C GLY A 123 -5.05 -4.11 4.27
N CYS A 124 -5.30 -4.91 5.29
CA CYS A 124 -6.17 -4.56 6.41
C CYS A 124 -5.67 -5.15 7.73
N LYS A 125 -6.25 -4.71 8.85
CA LYS A 125 -6.16 -5.47 10.11
C LYS A 125 -7.27 -6.51 10.13
N GLU A 126 -6.89 -7.78 10.16
CA GLU A 126 -7.81 -8.91 10.24
C GLU A 126 -8.36 -9.10 11.68
N GLN A 127 -9.30 -10.02 11.85
CA GLN A 127 -9.88 -10.41 13.15
C GLN A 127 -10.58 -9.23 13.83
N PHE A 128 -11.65 -8.76 13.19
CA PHE A 128 -12.43 -7.62 13.68
C PHE A 128 -12.88 -7.79 15.14
N ASP A 129 -12.77 -6.69 15.89
CA ASP A 129 -13.25 -6.56 17.26
C ASP A 129 -13.73 -5.13 17.48
N LEU A 130 -15.04 -4.95 17.59
CA LEU A 130 -15.67 -3.65 17.73
C LEU A 130 -15.13 -2.85 18.93
N SER A 131 -14.68 -3.52 20.00
CA SER A 131 -14.12 -2.83 21.18
C SER A 131 -12.77 -2.15 20.91
N LYS A 132 -12.10 -2.49 19.80
CA LYS A 132 -10.75 -2.03 19.45
C LYS A 132 -10.72 -0.99 18.33
N ILE A 133 -11.86 -0.52 17.82
CA ILE A 133 -11.91 0.44 16.70
C ILE A 133 -11.19 1.78 16.98
N TYR A 134 -10.92 2.07 18.26
CA TYR A 134 -10.14 3.22 18.72
C TYR A 134 -8.79 2.83 19.35
N ASP A 135 -8.27 1.63 19.09
CA ASP A 135 -6.91 1.28 19.49
C ASP A 135 -5.89 1.98 18.57
N VAL A 136 -4.99 2.76 19.15
CA VAL A 136 -3.94 3.48 18.41
C VAL A 136 -3.04 2.54 17.60
N LYS A 137 -2.90 1.29 18.05
CA LYS A 137 -2.11 0.26 17.36
C LYS A 137 -2.63 -0.04 15.96
N LEU A 138 -3.92 0.18 15.68
CA LEU A 138 -4.46 0.10 14.33
C LEU A 138 -3.82 1.15 13.43
N GLY A 139 -3.77 2.40 13.88
CA GLY A 139 -3.10 3.49 13.16
C GLY A 139 -1.60 3.21 13.00
N GLU A 140 -0.91 2.81 14.07
CA GLU A 140 0.53 2.52 14.02
C GLU A 140 0.89 1.39 13.06
N LEU A 141 0.02 0.37 12.91
CA LEU A 141 0.18 -0.67 11.90
C LEU A 141 0.20 -0.07 10.49
N TYR A 142 -0.76 0.81 10.17
CA TYR A 142 -0.85 1.51 8.89
C TYR A 142 0.34 2.45 8.68
N GLY A 143 0.67 3.26 9.68
CA GLY A 143 1.81 4.18 9.62
C GLY A 143 3.13 3.46 9.39
N ARG A 144 3.40 2.38 10.13
CA ARG A 144 4.61 1.58 9.99
C ARG A 144 4.74 1.02 8.58
N ASN A 145 3.68 0.45 8.03
CA ASN A 145 3.71 -0.11 6.70
C ASN A 145 3.84 0.97 5.62
N MET A 146 3.00 2.00 5.62
CA MET A 146 3.08 3.08 4.63
C MET A 146 4.48 3.72 4.60
N LEU A 147 4.99 4.15 5.74
CA LEU A 147 6.27 4.87 5.79
C LEU A 147 7.43 3.97 5.36
N ASN A 148 7.46 2.70 5.77
CA ASN A 148 8.51 1.77 5.35
C ASN A 148 8.38 1.41 3.86
N ASP A 149 7.18 1.16 3.37
CA ASP A 149 6.92 0.86 1.96
C ASP A 149 7.37 2.00 1.03
N PHE A 150 6.93 3.24 1.32
CA PHE A 150 7.42 4.42 0.59
C PHE A 150 8.93 4.55 0.70
N ASN A 151 9.50 4.22 1.88
CA ASN A 151 10.93 4.24 2.08
C ASN A 151 11.71 3.18 1.26
N LYS A 152 11.02 2.20 0.71
CA LYS A 152 11.59 1.08 -0.07
C LYS A 152 11.18 1.07 -1.54
N GLY A 153 10.57 2.16 -2.03
CA GLY A 153 10.35 2.38 -3.47
C GLY A 153 8.90 2.29 -3.93
N THR A 154 7.96 2.08 -3.01
CA THR A 154 6.53 2.03 -3.34
C THR A 154 6.01 3.37 -3.87
N ALA A 155 5.26 3.31 -4.96
CA ALA A 155 4.71 4.47 -5.66
C ALA A 155 3.20 4.68 -5.43
N LEU A 156 2.49 3.64 -5.01
CA LEU A 156 1.04 3.62 -4.77
C LEU A 156 0.75 2.86 -3.49
N TRP A 157 -0.21 3.33 -2.70
CA TRP A 157 -0.69 2.66 -1.50
C TRP A 157 -2.21 2.66 -1.41
N THR A 158 -2.81 1.47 -1.34
CA THR A 158 -4.27 1.26 -1.37
C THR A 158 -4.69 0.41 -0.18
N ASP A 159 -5.55 0.97 0.68
CA ASP A 159 -6.24 0.23 1.75
C ASP A 159 -7.28 -0.74 1.17
N TRP A 160 -7.74 -1.70 1.97
CA TRP A 160 -8.69 -2.72 1.53
C TRP A 160 -10.15 -2.22 1.47
N ASN A 161 -10.91 -2.41 2.54
CA ASN A 161 -12.31 -1.95 2.60
C ASN A 161 -12.36 -0.53 3.15
N VAL A 162 -12.85 0.42 2.34
CA VAL A 162 -13.01 1.82 2.77
C VAL A 162 -13.98 1.97 3.93
N LEU A 163 -15.00 1.11 3.99
CA LEU A 163 -16.06 1.13 5.00
C LEU A 163 -16.57 -0.29 5.26
N LEU A 164 -16.75 -0.65 6.53
CA LEU A 164 -17.41 -1.88 6.97
C LEU A 164 -18.46 -1.57 8.04
N ASP A 165 -19.35 -2.52 8.32
CA ASP A 165 -20.37 -2.39 9.37
C ASP A 165 -19.84 -2.69 10.78
N GLU A 166 -20.71 -2.59 11.80
CA GLU A 166 -20.36 -2.87 13.20
C GLU A 166 -19.95 -4.34 13.49
N THR A 167 -19.95 -5.21 12.48
CA THR A 167 -19.48 -6.60 12.54
C THR A 167 -18.17 -6.83 11.78
N GLY A 168 -17.62 -5.80 11.12
CA GLY A 168 -16.44 -5.93 10.25
C GLY A 168 -16.76 -6.61 8.92
N GLY A 169 -18.03 -6.54 8.49
CA GLY A 169 -18.55 -7.17 7.28
C GLY A 169 -19.42 -6.22 6.44
N PRO A 170 -20.31 -6.76 5.60
CA PRO A 170 -20.60 -8.20 5.42
C PRO A 170 -19.47 -8.95 4.69
N ASN A 171 -19.26 -10.21 5.06
CA ASN A 171 -18.34 -11.12 4.38
C ASN A 171 -18.97 -12.52 4.26
N HIS A 172 -19.08 -13.07 3.05
CA HIS A 172 -19.86 -14.28 2.78
C HIS A 172 -19.27 -15.57 3.36
N VAL A 173 -17.98 -15.55 3.72
CA VAL A 173 -17.30 -16.67 4.41
C VAL A 173 -16.96 -16.37 5.86
N GLY A 174 -17.36 -15.20 6.38
CA GLY A 174 -17.06 -14.77 7.76
C GLY A 174 -15.62 -14.30 8.00
N ASN A 175 -14.89 -13.87 6.97
CA ASN A 175 -13.55 -13.29 7.11
C ASN A 175 -13.63 -11.78 7.45
N PHE A 176 -13.97 -11.45 8.70
CA PHE A 176 -14.22 -10.08 9.14
C PHE A 176 -12.93 -9.31 9.46
N CYS A 177 -12.87 -8.07 9.01
CA CYS A 177 -11.70 -7.20 9.12
C CYS A 177 -12.08 -5.83 9.68
N PHE A 178 -11.07 -5.07 10.13
CA PHE A 178 -11.21 -3.64 10.35
C PHE A 178 -11.22 -2.88 9.03
N ALA A 179 -11.73 -1.65 9.10
CA ALA A 179 -11.68 -0.66 8.05
C ALA A 179 -11.41 0.73 8.67
N PRO A 180 -10.92 1.70 7.90
CA PRO A 180 -10.78 3.09 8.35
C PRO A 180 -12.09 3.71 8.84
N ILE A 181 -13.22 3.25 8.29
CA ILE A 181 -14.55 3.73 8.63
C ILE A 181 -15.43 2.55 9.02
N ILE A 182 -16.01 2.61 10.22
CA ILE A 182 -17.00 1.63 10.70
C ILE A 182 -18.35 2.32 10.81
N ALA A 183 -19.35 1.79 10.12
CA ALA A 183 -20.72 2.32 10.13
C ALA A 183 -21.63 1.47 11.03
N ASN A 184 -22.33 2.12 11.95
CA ASN A 184 -23.39 1.48 12.72
C ASN A 184 -24.68 1.48 11.89
N THR A 185 -25.08 0.31 11.41
CA THR A 185 -26.23 0.16 10.51
C THR A 185 -27.58 0.41 11.19
N LYS A 186 -27.63 0.39 12.53
CA LYS A 186 -28.86 0.63 13.31
C LYS A 186 -29.08 2.11 13.61
N THR A 187 -28.01 2.84 13.89
CA THR A 187 -28.08 4.26 14.30
C THR A 187 -27.70 5.23 13.19
N GLY A 188 -26.99 4.77 12.16
CA GLY A 188 -26.39 5.63 11.13
C GLY A 188 -25.12 6.35 11.59
N GLU A 189 -24.62 6.05 12.79
CA GLU A 189 -23.37 6.61 13.30
C GLU A 189 -22.16 6.10 12.51
N ILE A 190 -21.19 6.99 12.27
CA ILE A 190 -19.96 6.69 11.56
C ILE A 190 -18.77 6.88 12.51
N HIS A 191 -17.96 5.83 12.65
CA HIS A 191 -16.76 5.83 13.46
C HIS A 191 -15.52 5.90 12.56
N TYR A 192 -14.68 6.90 12.78
CA TYR A 192 -13.38 7.02 12.13
C TYR A 192 -12.33 6.39 13.04
N THR A 193 -11.70 5.31 12.58
CA THR A 193 -10.66 4.59 13.34
C THR A 193 -9.31 5.30 13.23
N TYR A 194 -8.32 4.87 14.02
CA TYR A 194 -6.96 5.40 13.88
C TYR A 194 -6.34 5.14 12.50
N GLU A 195 -6.78 4.11 11.78
CA GLU A 195 -6.35 3.82 10.40
C GLU A 195 -6.68 5.01 9.48
N TYR A 196 -7.90 5.56 9.59
CA TYR A 196 -8.34 6.71 8.82
C TYR A 196 -7.45 7.93 9.01
N TYR A 197 -7.08 8.22 10.27
CA TYR A 197 -6.24 9.37 10.58
C TYR A 197 -4.81 9.16 10.09
N TYR A 198 -4.24 7.97 10.27
CA TYR A 198 -2.89 7.65 9.82
C TYR A 198 -2.78 7.66 8.29
N ILE A 199 -3.75 7.07 7.55
CA ILE A 199 -3.85 7.22 6.10
C ILE A 199 -3.97 8.71 5.73
N GLY A 200 -4.73 9.48 6.50
CA GLY A 200 -4.89 10.93 6.34
C GLY A 200 -3.58 11.72 6.44
N HIS A 201 -2.66 11.33 7.32
CA HIS A 201 -1.34 11.95 7.48
C HIS A 201 -0.44 11.84 6.24
N VAL A 202 -0.73 10.87 5.36
CA VAL A 202 -0.06 10.70 4.07
C VAL A 202 -0.93 11.31 2.97
N SER A 203 -2.10 10.72 2.72
CA SER A 203 -2.97 10.98 1.56
C SER A 203 -3.47 12.42 1.42
N ARG A 204 -3.67 13.14 2.53
CA ARG A 204 -4.15 14.53 2.47
C ARG A 204 -3.05 15.50 2.05
N PHE A 205 -1.79 15.17 2.30
CA PHE A 205 -0.67 16.12 2.19
C PHE A 205 0.31 15.76 1.06
N ILE A 206 0.55 14.47 0.82
CA ILE A 206 1.37 13.99 -0.29
C ILE A 206 0.45 13.84 -1.52
N LYS A 207 0.70 14.63 -2.56
CA LYS A 207 -0.16 14.72 -3.74
C LYS A 207 0.26 13.74 -4.84
N PRO A 208 -0.63 13.38 -5.78
CA PRO A 208 -0.24 12.62 -6.96
C PRO A 208 0.97 13.25 -7.65
N ASN A 209 1.88 12.40 -8.13
CA ASN A 209 3.16 12.77 -8.75
C ASN A 209 4.17 13.47 -7.82
N ALA A 210 3.95 13.46 -6.49
CA ALA A 210 4.99 13.86 -5.56
C ALA A 210 6.20 12.93 -5.67
N VAL A 211 7.40 13.50 -5.56
CA VAL A 211 8.66 12.76 -5.63
C VAL A 211 9.18 12.58 -4.23
N ARG A 212 9.42 11.33 -3.82
CA ARG A 212 10.08 11.06 -2.54
C ARG A 212 11.49 11.63 -2.56
N ILE A 213 11.86 12.34 -1.51
CA ILE A 213 13.23 12.81 -1.29
C ILE A 213 13.90 12.03 -0.16
N GLY A 214 15.24 11.97 -0.19
CA GLY A 214 16.00 11.27 0.84
C GLY A 214 15.81 11.92 2.21
N SER A 215 15.44 11.11 3.20
CA SER A 215 15.37 11.51 4.61
C SER A 215 15.88 10.37 5.49
N SER A 216 16.59 10.69 6.56
CA SER A 216 17.08 9.72 7.54
C SER A 216 16.77 10.18 8.96
N SER A 217 16.55 9.20 9.85
CA SER A 217 16.42 9.42 11.27
C SER A 217 17.69 8.93 11.98
N ASN A 218 18.15 9.67 12.99
CA ASN A 218 19.20 9.20 13.90
C ASN A 218 18.64 8.54 15.17
N ARG A 219 17.32 8.30 15.22
CA ARG A 219 16.60 7.61 16.29
C ARG A 219 15.84 6.43 15.71
N VAL A 220 16.15 5.22 16.18
CA VAL A 220 15.47 3.99 15.71
C VAL A 220 13.95 4.03 15.94
N ALA A 221 13.51 4.70 17.00
CA ALA A 221 12.09 4.83 17.36
C ALA A 221 11.31 5.82 16.48
N LEU A 222 11.98 6.57 15.60
CA LEU A 222 11.32 7.51 14.69
C LEU A 222 11.42 6.99 13.26
N THR A 223 10.25 6.68 12.69
CA THR A 223 10.13 6.40 11.25
C THR A 223 9.68 7.67 10.55
N ALA A 224 10.33 8.05 9.46
CA ALA A 224 9.94 9.22 8.68
C ALA A 224 10.02 8.97 7.19
N THR A 225 9.17 9.64 6.42
CA THR A 225 9.24 9.69 4.96
C THR A 225 8.98 11.12 4.49
N THR A 226 9.65 11.54 3.42
CA THR A 226 9.56 12.93 2.94
C THR A 226 9.34 12.97 1.43
N PHE A 227 8.43 13.83 1.00
CA PHE A 227 8.05 14.02 -0.40
C PHE A 227 8.08 15.50 -0.79
N MET A 228 8.44 15.75 -2.05
CA MET A 228 8.28 17.05 -2.71
C MET A 228 7.05 17.00 -3.61
N ASN A 229 6.02 17.77 -3.29
CA ASN A 229 4.86 17.93 -4.16
C ASN A 229 5.23 18.75 -5.41
N GLN A 230 4.45 18.63 -6.49
CA GLN A 230 4.70 19.34 -7.75
C GLN A 230 4.63 20.88 -7.63
N ASN A 231 3.96 21.39 -6.58
CA ASN A 231 3.90 22.82 -6.28
C ASN A 231 5.10 23.31 -5.44
N GLY A 232 6.08 22.45 -5.17
CA GLY A 232 7.28 22.76 -4.39
C GLY A 232 7.10 22.63 -2.87
N GLN A 233 5.93 22.22 -2.38
CA GLN A 233 5.74 21.96 -0.95
C GLN A 233 6.52 20.71 -0.52
N LEU A 234 7.28 20.85 0.56
CA LEU A 234 7.97 19.74 1.19
C LEU A 234 7.12 19.15 2.31
N VAL A 235 6.83 17.86 2.23
CA VAL A 235 5.95 17.16 3.17
C VAL A 235 6.73 16.04 3.85
N THR A 236 6.98 16.18 5.14
CA THR A 236 7.62 15.14 5.97
C THR A 236 6.59 14.54 6.93
N VAL A 237 6.39 13.23 6.85
CA VAL A 237 5.58 12.47 7.80
C VAL A 237 6.52 11.80 8.79
N ILE A 238 6.29 11.97 10.09
CA ILE A 238 7.11 11.42 11.18
C ILE A 238 6.19 10.65 12.12
N MET A 239 6.55 9.40 12.43
CA MET A 239 5.84 8.54 13.35
C MET A 239 6.74 8.14 14.52
N ASN A 240 6.20 8.22 15.73
CA ASN A 240 6.75 7.68 16.97
C ASN A 240 5.78 6.65 17.53
N ASP A 241 6.06 5.36 17.33
CA ASP A 241 5.28 4.24 17.86
C ASP A 241 5.87 3.67 19.16
N SER A 242 6.69 4.46 19.87
CA SER A 242 7.25 4.11 21.18
C SER A 242 6.46 4.70 22.34
N ASP A 243 6.68 4.14 23.54
CA ASP A 243 6.03 4.57 24.78
C ASP A 243 6.57 5.91 25.36
N ASN A 244 7.55 6.54 24.68
CA ASN A 244 8.21 7.74 25.20
C ASN A 244 8.05 8.93 24.26
N ASP A 245 7.91 10.11 24.86
CA ASP A 245 8.04 11.38 24.14
C ASP A 245 9.49 11.55 23.63
N ILE A 246 9.63 11.94 22.36
CA ILE A 246 10.93 12.17 21.73
C ILE A 246 11.02 13.61 21.25
N ASP A 247 11.91 14.39 21.86
CA ASP A 247 12.32 15.69 21.31
C ASP A 247 13.02 15.47 19.97
N THR A 248 12.51 16.11 18.92
CA THR A 248 12.97 15.90 17.53
C THR A 248 13.36 17.23 16.91
N ASN A 249 14.43 17.25 16.11
CA ASN A 249 14.72 18.40 15.25
C ASN A 249 14.60 17.96 13.79
N LEU A 250 13.76 18.65 13.01
CA LEU A 250 13.75 18.49 11.56
C LEU A 250 14.86 19.36 10.98
N TRP A 251 15.84 18.74 10.32
CA TRP A 251 17.00 19.43 9.75
C TRP A 251 16.97 19.40 8.23
N ILE A 252 17.08 20.57 7.61
CA ILE A 252 17.05 20.76 6.15
C ILE A 252 18.11 21.80 5.80
N GLU A 253 19.10 21.40 4.99
CA GLU A 253 20.11 22.31 4.41
C GLU A 253 20.77 23.29 5.41
N GLY A 254 21.13 22.82 6.61
CA GLY A 254 21.75 23.67 7.64
C GLY A 254 20.78 24.34 8.61
N MET A 255 19.48 24.35 8.30
CA MET A 255 18.43 24.90 9.17
C MET A 255 17.78 23.80 10.01
N ALA A 256 17.35 24.14 11.23
CA ALA A 256 16.67 23.22 12.14
C ALA A 256 15.37 23.81 12.67
N ALA A 257 14.29 23.04 12.64
CA ALA A 257 13.06 23.33 13.36
C ALA A 257 12.91 22.34 14.54
N LYS A 258 12.73 22.87 15.75
CA LYS A 258 12.45 22.05 16.93
C LYS A 258 11.00 21.57 16.88
N LEU A 259 10.83 20.27 17.00
CA LEU A 259 9.56 19.56 17.06
C LEU A 259 9.51 18.69 18.32
N LYS A 260 8.32 18.16 18.61
CA LYS A 260 8.13 17.10 19.60
C LYS A 260 7.38 15.97 18.93
N ALA A 261 7.83 14.73 19.12
CA ALA A 261 7.10 13.54 18.71
C ALA A 261 6.62 12.82 19.98
N PRO A 262 5.38 13.10 20.46
CA PRO A 262 4.83 12.41 21.62
C PRO A 262 4.82 10.89 21.45
N ALA A 263 4.73 10.15 22.55
CA ALA A 263 4.49 8.70 22.50
C ALA A 263 3.23 8.38 21.66
N HIS A 264 3.27 7.29 20.88
CA HIS A 264 2.16 6.83 20.02
C HIS A 264 1.58 7.91 19.11
N SER A 265 2.42 8.62 18.37
CA SER A 265 2.02 9.75 17.52
C SER A 265 2.47 9.64 16.07
N ILE A 266 1.72 10.30 15.21
CA ILE A 266 2.09 10.60 13.83
C ILE A 266 1.87 12.09 13.58
N GLN A 267 2.80 12.72 12.88
CA GLN A 267 2.74 14.15 12.55
C GLN A 267 3.16 14.37 11.10
N THR A 268 2.54 15.35 10.45
CA THR A 268 2.90 15.77 9.09
C THR A 268 3.33 17.22 9.12
N VAL A 269 4.58 17.47 8.73
CA VAL A 269 5.17 18.80 8.61
C VAL A 269 5.15 19.22 7.15
N ILE A 270 4.64 20.42 6.88
CA ILE A 270 4.56 21.00 5.54
C ILE A 270 5.38 22.28 5.55
N LEU A 271 6.31 22.41 4.59
CA LEU A 271 7.17 23.56 4.40
C LEU A 271 7.00 24.11 2.98
#